data_AF-A0A7V5L3S6-F1
#
_entry.id   AF-A0A7V5L3S6-F1
#
_cell.length_a   1.000
_cell.length_b   1.000
_cell.length_c   1.000
_cell.angle_alpha   90.00
_cell.angle_beta   90.00
_cell.angle_gamma   90.00
#
_symmetry.space_group_name_H-M   'P 1'
#
loop_
_entity.id
_entity.type
_entity.pdbx_description
1 polymer ?
#
loop_
_entity_poly.entity_id
_entity_poly.type
_entity_poly.pdbx_seq_one_letter_code
_entity_poly.pdbx_strand_id
1 'polypeptide(L)'
;MTIRESLILATKQLQNSCDRPRFEAELLLSHFLKKDRSYLHAFDNKEIENIEQFQKLIDRRANHEPYEYITKSVSFYDIELYIKKGVLIPRPETEILIDLVSDIIKKDSITSIAEIGVGSGAISLVLARKFPNLNIVSTDISDTAIDVANLNLRKFGVKDRVKVIKSNLLDEVKDDIKLVVSNPPYIANNFKLKPNVIEYEPKEALFGGNRGDELLKQIVLDSKERGVKYLACEMG
;
A
#
# COMPACT_ATOMS: atom_id res chain seq x y z
N MET A 1 15.97 14.92 27.46
CA MET A 1 14.50 14.85 27.43
C MET A 1 14.10 13.40 27.58
N THR A 2 13.17 13.10 28.48
CA THR A 2 12.69 11.75 28.73
C THR A 2 11.72 11.28 27.64
N ILE A 3 11.40 9.99 27.61
CA ILE A 3 10.33 9.42 26.78
C ILE A 3 9.01 10.14 27.03
N ARG A 4 8.65 10.37 28.29
CA ARG A 4 7.42 11.08 28.68
C ARG A 4 7.38 12.49 28.10
N GLU A 5 8.44 13.27 28.30
CA GLU A 5 8.55 14.65 27.82
C GLU A 5 8.50 14.71 26.28
N SER A 6 9.24 13.82 25.62
CA SER A 6 9.27 13.73 24.15
C SER A 6 7.89 13.40 23.57
N LEU A 7 7.14 12.50 24.21
CA LEU A 7 5.78 12.17 23.78
C LEU A 7 4.80 13.33 23.99
N ILE A 8 4.94 14.09 25.09
CA ILE A 8 4.11 15.30 25.31
C ILE A 8 4.38 16.33 24.21
N LEU A 9 5.65 16.59 23.90
CA LEU A 9 6.05 17.53 22.86
C LEU A 9 5.54 17.10 21.49
N ALA A 10 5.76 15.85 21.11
CA ALA A 10 5.30 15.30 19.84
C ALA A 10 3.77 15.35 19.72
N THR A 11 3.04 14.96 20.78
CA THR A 11 1.57 15.01 20.81
C THR A 11 1.05 16.42 20.53
N LYS A 12 1.68 17.45 21.13
CA LYS A 12 1.30 18.85 20.94
C LYS A 12 1.56 19.32 19.50
N GLN A 13 2.69 18.94 18.91
CA GLN A 13 3.02 19.34 17.55
C GLN A 13 2.13 18.66 16.49
N LEU A 14 1.71 17.42 16.74
CA LEU A 14 0.86 16.65 15.83
C LEU A 14 -0.63 16.95 15.94
N GLN A 15 -1.03 17.86 16.82
CA GLN A 15 -2.43 18.08 17.20
C GLN A 15 -3.36 18.44 16.02
N ASN A 16 -2.82 19.12 15.00
CA ASN A 16 -3.57 19.53 13.81
C ASN A 16 -3.22 18.72 12.55
N SER A 17 -2.31 17.74 12.68
CA SER A 17 -1.75 17.02 11.52
C SER A 17 -2.34 15.62 11.34
N CYS A 18 -3.01 15.11 12.38
CA CYS A 18 -3.57 13.77 12.42
C CYS A 18 -4.75 13.65 13.39
N ASP A 19 -5.55 12.59 13.21
CA ASP A 19 -6.74 12.35 14.02
C ASP A 19 -6.40 11.82 15.43
N ARG A 20 -5.22 11.19 15.61
CA ARG A 20 -4.79 10.57 16.88
C ARG A 20 -3.35 10.97 17.29
N PRO A 21 -3.12 12.24 17.69
CA PRO A 21 -1.77 12.77 17.92
C PRO A 21 -0.92 11.98 18.91
N ARG A 22 -1.50 11.56 20.04
CA ARG A 22 -0.77 10.79 21.04
C ARG A 22 -0.36 9.41 20.53
N PHE A 23 -1.25 8.76 19.80
CA PHE A 23 -0.99 7.44 19.23
C PHE A 23 0.11 7.51 18.17
N GLU A 24 0.04 8.48 17.26
CA GLU A 24 1.08 8.63 16.23
C GLU A 24 2.43 9.07 16.80
N ALA A 25 2.45 9.91 17.85
CA ALA A 25 3.67 10.23 18.58
C ALA A 25 4.33 8.97 19.17
N GLU A 26 3.54 8.06 19.75
CA GLU A 26 4.03 6.79 20.27
C GLU A 26 4.54 5.88 19.16
N LEU A 27 3.88 5.84 18.00
CA LEU A 27 4.34 5.07 16.84
C LEU A 27 5.68 5.60 16.30
N LEU A 28 5.81 6.92 16.11
CA LEU A 28 7.05 7.55 15.66
C LEU A 28 8.20 7.31 16.64
N LEU A 29 7.93 7.43 17.95
CA LEU A 29 8.97 7.18 18.95
C LEU A 29 9.35 5.70 19.03
N SER A 30 8.37 4.80 18.89
CA SER A 30 8.61 3.35 18.81
C SER A 30 9.52 3.01 17.63
N HIS A 31 9.21 3.59 16.46
CA HIS A 31 10.05 3.47 15.27
C HIS A 31 11.46 4.02 15.50
N PHE A 32 11.58 5.22 16.06
CA PHE A 32 12.85 5.88 16.33
C PHE A 32 13.75 5.07 17.26
N LEU A 33 13.19 4.57 18.37
CA LEU A 33 13.93 3.80 19.37
C LEU A 33 14.10 2.32 19.01
N LYS A 34 13.42 1.84 17.97
CA LYS A 34 13.29 0.40 17.63
C LYS A 34 12.81 -0.42 18.82
N LYS A 35 11.77 0.09 19.50
CA LYS A 35 11.11 -0.55 20.65
C LYS A 35 9.61 -0.57 20.42
N ASP A 36 8.92 -1.53 21.01
CA ASP A 36 7.47 -1.54 21.00
C ASP A 36 6.89 -0.44 21.93
N ARG A 37 5.58 -0.21 21.81
CA ARG A 37 4.88 0.79 22.64
C ARG A 37 4.86 0.44 24.13
N SER A 38 4.87 -0.85 24.49
CA SER A 38 4.88 -1.26 25.91
C SER A 38 6.16 -0.81 26.61
N TYR A 39 7.30 -0.82 25.91
CA TYR A 39 8.56 -0.26 26.40
C TYR A 39 8.43 1.23 26.72
N LEU A 40 7.76 2.01 25.86
CA LEU A 40 7.58 3.45 26.07
C LEU A 40 6.79 3.74 27.35
N HIS A 41 5.80 2.90 27.67
CA HIS A 41 5.02 3.04 28.89
C HIS A 41 5.78 2.56 30.13
N ALA A 42 6.53 1.45 30.03
CA ALA A 42 7.25 0.88 31.15
C ALA A 42 8.47 1.72 31.59
N PHE A 43 9.06 2.47 30.67
CA PHE A 43 10.31 3.20 30.88
C PHE A 43 10.19 4.68 30.53
N ASP A 44 9.04 5.30 30.80
CA ASP A 44 8.72 6.66 30.35
C ASP A 44 9.65 7.75 30.93
N ASN A 45 10.39 7.45 32.00
CA ASN A 45 11.41 8.30 32.61
C ASN A 45 12.80 8.17 31.98
N LYS A 46 13.05 7.22 31.07
CA LYS A 46 14.35 7.09 30.40
C LYS A 46 14.59 8.24 29.43
N GLU A 47 15.84 8.68 29.39
CA GLU A 47 16.28 9.69 28.43
C GLU A 47 16.38 9.13 27.01
N ILE A 48 16.11 9.98 26.03
CA ILE A 48 16.23 9.67 24.62
C ILE A 48 17.51 10.33 24.08
N GLU A 49 18.35 9.52 23.45
CA GLU A 49 19.50 9.99 22.69
C GLU A 49 19.08 10.54 21.32
N ASN A 50 19.87 11.47 20.76
CA ASN A 50 19.67 12.00 19.40
C ASN A 50 18.28 12.62 19.16
N ILE A 51 17.78 13.40 20.12
CA ILE A 51 16.44 13.99 20.06
C ILE A 51 16.18 14.81 18.79
N GLU A 52 17.20 15.44 18.22
CA GLU A 52 17.09 16.18 16.96
C GLU A 52 16.63 15.30 15.79
N GLN A 53 17.04 14.02 15.78
CA GLN A 53 16.61 13.08 14.75
C GLN A 53 15.15 12.66 14.96
N PHE A 54 14.72 12.49 16.21
CA PHE A 54 13.31 12.28 16.52
C PHE A 54 12.46 13.50 16.14
N GLN A 55 12.95 14.70 16.44
CA GLN A 55 12.28 15.96 16.08
C GLN A 55 12.06 16.06 14.56
N LYS A 56 13.04 15.69 13.73
CA LYS A 56 12.87 15.63 12.28
C LYS A 56 11.73 14.70 11.83
N LEU A 57 11.50 13.58 12.52
CA LEU A 57 10.38 12.68 12.20
C LEU A 57 9.04 13.33 12.57
N ILE A 58 8.98 14.03 13.70
CA ILE A 58 7.80 14.78 14.12
C ILE A 58 7.52 15.90 13.11
N ASP A 59 8.53 16.67 12.71
CA ASP A 59 8.37 17.78 11.75
C ASP A 59 7.83 17.28 10.41
N ARG A 60 8.33 16.14 9.91
CA ARG A 60 7.81 15.50 8.69
C ARG A 60 6.33 15.16 8.85
N ARG A 61 5.95 14.52 9.97
CA ARG A 61 4.55 14.16 10.24
C ARG A 61 3.66 15.39 10.46
N ALA A 62 4.18 16.43 11.10
CA ALA A 62 3.48 17.69 11.35
C ALA A 62 3.15 18.40 10.03
N ASN A 63 4.01 18.26 9.01
CA ASN A 63 3.76 18.69 7.63
C ASN A 63 2.85 17.73 6.84
N HIS A 64 2.10 16.86 7.52
CA HIS A 64 1.16 15.90 6.93
C HIS A 64 1.78 14.75 6.13
N GLU A 65 3.11 14.56 6.11
CA GLU A 65 3.70 13.37 5.48
C GLU A 65 3.14 12.09 6.12
N PRO A 66 2.66 11.11 5.34
CA PRO A 66 2.17 9.84 5.88
C PRO A 66 3.18 9.14 6.77
N TYR A 67 2.71 8.58 7.89
CA TYR A 67 3.53 7.83 8.83
C TYR A 67 4.27 6.66 8.14
N GLU A 68 3.61 6.02 7.19
CA GLU A 68 4.12 4.88 6.43
C GLU A 68 5.29 5.28 5.53
N TYR A 69 5.30 6.49 4.98
CA TYR A 69 6.44 7.01 4.22
C TYR A 69 7.59 7.47 5.12
N ILE A 70 7.28 7.97 6.32
CA ILE A 70 8.29 8.32 7.33
C ILE A 70 9.04 7.07 7.77
N THR A 71 8.29 6.01 8.09
CA THR A 71 8.82 4.74 8.60
C THR A 71 9.22 3.74 7.51
N LYS A 72 8.86 4.03 6.25
CA LYS A 72 9.03 3.17 5.06
C LYS A 72 8.40 1.79 5.21
N SER A 73 7.32 1.72 5.96
CA SER A 73 6.66 0.48 6.33
C SER A 73 5.15 0.67 6.43
N VAL A 74 4.39 -0.34 6.02
CA VAL A 74 2.94 -0.40 6.17
C VAL A 74 2.51 -1.82 6.53
N SER A 75 1.64 -1.93 7.54
CA SER A 75 0.97 -3.18 7.88
C SER A 75 -0.18 -3.41 6.90
N PHE A 76 -0.23 -4.59 6.30
CA PHE A 76 -1.29 -4.97 5.38
C PHE A 76 -1.53 -6.47 5.52
N TYR A 77 -2.77 -6.89 5.76
CA TYR A 77 -3.10 -8.28 6.04
C TYR A 77 -2.25 -8.82 7.22
N ASP A 78 -1.56 -9.96 7.05
CA ASP A 78 -0.64 -10.55 8.05
C ASP A 78 0.83 -10.13 7.84
N ILE A 79 1.11 -9.12 7.02
CA ILE A 79 2.47 -8.76 6.60
C ILE A 79 2.81 -7.29 6.78
N GLU A 80 4.12 -7.04 6.81
CA GLU A 80 4.69 -5.71 6.77
C GLU A 80 5.40 -5.47 5.44
N LEU A 81 4.87 -4.54 4.64
CA LEU A 81 5.38 -4.18 3.32
C LEU A 81 6.31 -2.97 3.42
N TYR A 82 7.39 -2.99 2.65
CA TYR A 82 8.15 -1.78 2.37
C TYR A 82 7.34 -0.85 1.48
N ILE A 83 7.34 0.44 1.81
CA ILE A 83 6.70 1.49 1.02
C ILE A 83 7.61 2.70 0.92
N LYS A 84 7.46 3.48 -0.16
CA LYS A 84 8.13 4.77 -0.32
C LYS A 84 7.24 5.72 -1.12
N LYS A 85 7.56 7.02 -1.07
CA LYS A 85 6.90 8.06 -1.87
C LYS A 85 6.84 7.66 -3.36
N GLY A 86 5.67 7.84 -3.96
CA GLY A 86 5.39 7.45 -5.35
C GLY A 86 4.72 6.07 -5.49
N VAL A 87 4.35 5.42 -4.40
CA VAL A 87 3.58 4.16 -4.40
C VAL A 87 2.42 4.29 -3.42
N LEU A 88 1.19 3.97 -3.88
CA LEU A 88 0.00 4.00 -3.05
C LEU A 88 0.20 3.18 -1.76
N ILE A 89 -0.15 3.78 -0.62
CA ILE A 89 -0.14 3.07 0.66
C ILE A 89 -1.34 2.10 0.65
N PRO A 90 -1.13 0.76 0.77
CA PRO A 90 -2.21 -0.22 0.76
C PRO A 90 -3.30 0.10 1.78
N ARG A 91 -4.56 -0.11 1.39
CA ARG A 91 -5.74 0.19 2.21
C ARG A 91 -6.35 -1.08 2.78
N PRO A 92 -6.84 -1.07 4.04
CA PRO A 92 -7.49 -2.25 4.63
C PRO A 92 -8.65 -2.80 3.79
N GLU A 93 -9.38 -1.92 3.09
CA GLU A 93 -10.49 -2.31 2.21
C GLU A 93 -10.05 -3.27 1.09
N THR A 94 -8.81 -3.15 0.61
CA THR A 94 -8.24 -4.04 -0.42
C THR A 94 -8.09 -5.49 0.08
N GLU A 95 -8.08 -5.72 1.39
CA GLU A 95 -8.09 -7.09 1.94
C GLU A 95 -9.37 -7.85 1.57
N ILE A 96 -10.51 -7.13 1.46
CA ILE A 96 -11.79 -7.69 1.03
C ILE A 96 -11.70 -8.21 -0.41
N LEU A 97 -11.05 -7.44 -1.30
CA LEU A 97 -10.82 -7.86 -2.68
C LEU A 97 -9.98 -9.14 -2.75
N ILE A 98 -8.94 -9.24 -1.92
CA ILE A 98 -8.07 -10.42 -1.85
C ILE A 98 -8.86 -11.65 -1.40
N ASP A 99 -9.76 -11.52 -0.44
CA ASP A 99 -10.57 -12.64 0.05
C ASP A 99 -11.58 -13.11 -1.00
N LEU A 100 -12.26 -12.18 -1.70
CA LEU A 100 -13.14 -12.52 -2.83
C LEU A 100 -12.40 -13.24 -3.95
N VAL A 101 -11.22 -12.75 -4.32
CA VAL A 101 -10.36 -13.40 -5.32
C VAL A 101 -9.89 -14.77 -4.85
N SER A 102 -9.55 -14.91 -3.56
CA SER A 102 -9.14 -16.18 -2.97
C SER A 102 -10.23 -17.25 -3.09
N ASP A 103 -11.49 -16.88 -2.92
CA ASP A 103 -12.62 -17.82 -3.06
C ASP A 103 -12.82 -18.26 -4.51
N ILE A 104 -12.67 -17.36 -5.47
CA ILE A 104 -12.70 -17.70 -6.90
C ILE A 104 -11.56 -18.65 -7.25
N ILE A 105 -10.34 -18.37 -6.80
CA ILE A 105 -9.16 -19.21 -7.05
C ILE A 105 -9.38 -20.63 -6.53
N LYS A 106 -9.90 -20.78 -5.30
CA LYS A 106 -10.18 -22.09 -4.70
C LYS A 106 -11.27 -22.84 -5.46
N LYS A 107 -12.39 -22.17 -5.75
CA LYS A 107 -13.56 -22.79 -6.38
C LYS A 107 -13.24 -23.36 -7.76
N ASP A 108 -12.47 -22.61 -8.54
CA ASP A 108 -12.20 -22.94 -9.95
C ASP A 108 -10.78 -23.48 -10.18
N SER A 109 -10.00 -23.68 -9.10
CA SER A 109 -8.61 -24.16 -9.16
C SER A 109 -7.73 -23.33 -10.11
N ILE A 110 -7.86 -22.00 -10.03
CA ILE A 110 -7.11 -21.07 -10.88
C ILE A 110 -5.62 -21.10 -10.51
N THR A 111 -4.75 -21.25 -11.50
CA THR A 111 -3.28 -21.33 -11.33
C THR A 111 -2.52 -20.18 -11.97
N SER A 112 -3.20 -19.32 -12.74
CA SER A 112 -2.61 -18.14 -13.39
C SER A 112 -3.59 -16.97 -13.40
N ILE A 113 -3.12 -15.80 -12.94
CA ILE A 113 -3.93 -14.58 -12.83
C ILE A 113 -3.10 -13.37 -13.28
N ALA A 114 -3.77 -12.27 -13.61
CA ALA A 114 -3.13 -10.97 -13.81
C ALA A 114 -3.60 -9.95 -12.77
N GLU A 115 -2.67 -9.11 -12.32
CA GLU A 115 -2.97 -7.93 -11.52
C GLU A 115 -2.69 -6.68 -12.34
N ILE A 116 -3.64 -5.74 -12.40
CA ILE A 116 -3.43 -4.42 -12.98
C ILE A 116 -3.19 -3.41 -11.87
N GLY A 117 -2.07 -2.69 -11.93
CA GLY A 117 -1.67 -1.67 -10.95
C GLY A 117 -1.05 -2.31 -9.70
N VAL A 118 0.09 -2.96 -9.85
CA VAL A 118 0.76 -3.71 -8.77
C VAL A 118 1.05 -2.87 -7.52
N GLY A 119 1.31 -1.56 -7.69
CA GLY A 119 1.65 -0.67 -6.59
C GLY A 119 2.81 -1.21 -5.73
N SER A 120 2.54 -1.49 -4.45
CA SER A 120 3.53 -2.06 -3.53
C SER A 120 3.68 -3.58 -3.62
N GLY A 121 2.88 -4.24 -4.46
CA GLY A 121 2.77 -5.69 -4.58
C GLY A 121 1.83 -6.34 -3.58
N ALA A 122 1.00 -5.57 -2.86
CA ALA A 122 0.17 -6.04 -1.76
C ALA A 122 -0.73 -7.23 -2.15
N ILE A 123 -1.53 -7.09 -3.23
CA ILE A 123 -2.47 -8.12 -3.68
C ILE A 123 -1.70 -9.35 -4.17
N SER A 124 -0.81 -9.19 -5.16
CA SER A 124 0.01 -10.29 -5.68
C SER A 124 0.74 -11.07 -4.60
N LEU A 125 1.36 -10.37 -3.63
CA LEU A 125 2.17 -11.01 -2.60
C LEU A 125 1.30 -11.88 -1.68
N VAL A 126 0.18 -11.35 -1.19
CA VAL A 126 -0.72 -12.09 -0.31
C VAL A 126 -1.32 -13.30 -1.06
N LEU A 127 -1.78 -13.12 -2.30
CA LEU A 127 -2.31 -14.22 -3.11
C LEU A 127 -1.24 -15.29 -3.39
N ALA A 128 -0.02 -14.89 -3.77
CA ALA A 128 1.06 -15.85 -4.01
C ALA A 128 1.43 -16.62 -2.73
N ARG A 129 1.40 -16.00 -1.54
CA ARG A 129 1.62 -16.71 -0.27
C ARG A 129 0.48 -17.66 0.07
N LYS A 130 -0.77 -17.26 -0.13
CA LYS A 130 -1.96 -18.11 0.10
C LYS A 130 -2.02 -19.32 -0.85
N PHE A 131 -1.53 -19.17 -2.08
CA PHE A 131 -1.65 -20.18 -3.13
C PHE A 131 -0.28 -20.52 -3.73
N PRO A 132 0.41 -21.58 -3.25
CA PRO A 132 1.75 -21.95 -3.71
C PRO A 132 1.87 -22.27 -5.22
N ASN A 133 0.77 -22.72 -5.84
CA ASN A 133 0.72 -23.08 -7.27
C ASN A 133 0.22 -21.93 -8.17
N LEU A 134 -0.03 -20.75 -7.59
CA LEU A 134 -0.50 -19.57 -8.32
C LEU A 134 0.69 -18.84 -8.93
N ASN A 135 0.62 -18.60 -10.23
CA ASN A 135 1.47 -17.68 -10.96
C ASN A 135 0.71 -16.37 -11.22
N ILE A 136 1.41 -15.25 -11.09
CA ILE A 136 0.81 -13.92 -11.21
C ILE A 136 1.64 -13.08 -12.17
N VAL A 137 0.98 -12.44 -13.13
CA VAL A 137 1.55 -11.38 -13.94
C VAL A 137 0.97 -10.05 -13.48
N SER A 138 1.76 -9.25 -12.80
CA SER A 138 1.36 -7.93 -12.29
C SER A 138 1.89 -6.84 -13.21
N THR A 139 1.05 -5.87 -13.54
CA THR A 139 1.41 -4.73 -14.38
C THR A 139 1.38 -3.43 -13.62
N ASP A 140 2.22 -2.49 -14.02
CA ASP A 140 2.15 -1.11 -13.56
C ASP A 140 2.81 -0.18 -14.59
N ILE A 141 2.38 1.07 -14.61
CA ILE A 141 3.00 2.11 -15.46
C ILE A 141 4.21 2.76 -14.76
N SER A 142 4.26 2.67 -13.42
CA SER A 142 5.25 3.34 -12.58
C SER A 142 6.47 2.45 -12.32
N ASP A 143 7.65 2.90 -12.76
CA ASP A 143 8.93 2.25 -12.42
C ASP A 143 9.13 2.18 -10.90
N THR A 144 8.66 3.20 -10.18
CA THR A 144 8.76 3.26 -8.71
C THR A 144 7.89 2.19 -8.04
N ALA A 145 6.68 1.96 -8.53
CA ALA A 145 5.82 0.87 -8.03
C ALA A 145 6.46 -0.49 -8.32
N ILE A 146 6.94 -0.70 -9.56
CA ILE A 146 7.61 -1.94 -9.97
C ILE A 146 8.81 -2.26 -9.08
N ASP A 147 9.67 -1.28 -8.79
CA ASP A 147 10.82 -1.47 -7.92
C ASP A 147 10.42 -1.89 -6.49
N VAL A 148 9.40 -1.21 -5.93
CA VAL A 148 8.89 -1.49 -4.58
C VAL A 148 8.24 -2.86 -4.51
N ALA A 149 7.37 -3.19 -5.46
CA ALA A 149 6.76 -4.50 -5.56
C ALA A 149 7.82 -5.58 -5.65
N ASN A 150 8.82 -5.43 -6.52
CA ASN A 150 9.91 -6.40 -6.64
C ASN A 150 10.72 -6.56 -5.35
N LEU A 151 10.93 -5.49 -4.58
CA LEU A 151 11.60 -5.57 -3.28
C LEU A 151 10.77 -6.40 -2.28
N ASN A 152 9.46 -6.12 -2.18
CA ASN A 152 8.56 -6.86 -1.30
C ASN A 152 8.44 -8.34 -1.73
N LEU A 153 8.27 -8.62 -3.01
CA LEU A 153 8.17 -9.98 -3.53
C LEU A 153 9.43 -10.81 -3.23
N ARG A 154 10.62 -10.20 -3.30
CA ARG A 154 11.88 -10.83 -2.88
C ARG A 154 11.94 -11.04 -1.37
N LYS A 155 11.57 -10.03 -0.57
CA LYS A 155 11.53 -10.11 0.91
C LYS A 155 10.71 -11.31 1.39
N PHE A 156 9.61 -11.63 0.70
CA PHE A 156 8.70 -12.73 1.06
C PHE A 156 8.90 -14.02 0.25
N GLY A 157 9.94 -14.11 -0.59
CA GLY A 157 10.28 -15.35 -1.31
C GLY A 157 9.25 -15.81 -2.35
N VAL A 158 8.44 -14.89 -2.89
CA VAL A 158 7.40 -15.21 -3.90
C VAL A 158 7.75 -14.71 -5.30
N LYS A 159 8.94 -14.11 -5.47
CA LYS A 159 9.33 -13.43 -6.70
C LYS A 159 9.34 -14.33 -7.95
N ASP A 160 9.64 -15.62 -7.79
CA ASP A 160 9.69 -16.57 -8.91
C ASP A 160 8.31 -16.88 -9.49
N ARG A 161 7.24 -16.63 -8.73
CA ARG A 161 5.85 -16.85 -9.14
C ARG A 161 5.09 -15.56 -9.45
N VAL A 162 5.68 -14.40 -9.16
CA VAL A 162 5.09 -13.09 -9.41
C VAL A 162 5.99 -12.30 -10.35
N LYS A 163 5.62 -12.28 -11.62
CA LYS A 163 6.27 -11.50 -12.65
C LYS A 163 5.66 -10.10 -12.65
N VAL A 164 6.50 -9.08 -12.44
CA VAL A 164 6.07 -7.68 -12.51
C VAL A 164 6.63 -7.09 -13.80
N ILE A 165 5.77 -6.50 -14.63
CA ILE A 165 6.14 -5.90 -15.90
C ILE A 165 5.63 -4.46 -16.01
N LYS A 166 6.41 -3.62 -16.70
CA LYS A 166 5.96 -2.28 -17.05
C LYS A 166 4.98 -2.37 -18.21
N SER A 167 3.73 -2.00 -17.98
CA SER A 167 2.67 -2.06 -18.97
C SER A 167 1.57 -1.08 -18.62
N ASN A 168 0.94 -0.53 -19.64
CA ASN A 168 -0.38 0.04 -19.49
C ASN A 168 -1.39 -1.12 -19.44
N LEU A 169 -2.23 -1.16 -18.41
CA LEU A 169 -3.25 -2.19 -18.20
C LEU A 169 -2.72 -3.62 -18.49
N LEU A 170 -3.29 -4.31 -19.48
CA LEU A 170 -2.92 -5.67 -19.87
C LEU A 170 -2.09 -5.73 -21.16
N ASP A 171 -1.70 -4.59 -21.75
CA ASP A 171 -1.11 -4.51 -23.10
C ASP A 171 0.05 -5.50 -23.32
N GLU A 172 0.99 -5.59 -22.36
CA GLU A 172 2.16 -6.48 -22.43
C GLU A 172 1.93 -7.88 -21.83
N VAL A 173 0.72 -8.18 -21.36
CA VAL A 173 0.34 -9.50 -20.84
C VAL A 173 0.00 -10.42 -22.02
N LYS A 174 0.82 -11.45 -22.22
CA LYS A 174 0.69 -12.40 -23.35
C LYS A 174 0.03 -13.72 -22.96
N ASP A 175 0.00 -14.02 -21.68
CA ASP A 175 -0.55 -15.25 -21.14
C ASP A 175 -2.08 -15.27 -21.27
N ASP A 176 -2.66 -16.47 -21.45
CA ASP A 176 -4.11 -16.66 -21.36
C ASP A 176 -4.53 -16.64 -19.89
N ILE A 177 -5.14 -15.53 -19.47
CA ILE A 177 -5.47 -15.24 -18.08
C ILE A 177 -6.98 -15.38 -17.86
N LYS A 178 -7.35 -16.23 -16.89
CA LYS A 178 -8.76 -16.51 -16.56
C LYS A 178 -9.33 -15.59 -15.48
N LEU A 179 -8.47 -14.97 -14.67
CA LEU A 179 -8.84 -14.02 -13.63
C LEU A 179 -7.94 -12.79 -13.70
N VAL A 180 -8.55 -11.62 -13.77
CA VAL A 180 -7.89 -10.33 -13.60
C VAL A 180 -8.35 -9.72 -12.28
N VAL A 181 -7.40 -9.21 -11.50
CA VAL A 181 -7.64 -8.43 -10.28
C VAL A 181 -7.05 -7.03 -10.44
N SER A 182 -7.72 -6.01 -9.89
CA SER A 182 -7.16 -4.65 -9.86
C SER A 182 -7.72 -3.83 -8.71
N ASN A 183 -6.88 -3.00 -8.10
CA ASN A 183 -7.33 -1.83 -7.37
C ASN A 183 -6.93 -0.58 -8.19
N PRO A 184 -7.72 -0.20 -9.21
CA PRO A 184 -7.38 0.93 -10.07
C PRO A 184 -7.65 2.26 -9.35
N PRO A 185 -7.01 3.37 -9.77
CA PRO A 185 -7.47 4.69 -9.37
C PRO A 185 -8.95 4.90 -9.77
N TYR A 186 -9.79 5.23 -8.79
CA TYR A 186 -11.23 5.41 -8.99
C TYR A 186 -11.77 6.77 -8.51
N ILE A 187 -10.89 7.69 -8.10
CA ILE A 187 -11.29 8.98 -7.54
C ILE A 187 -11.55 9.98 -8.68
N ALA A 188 -12.67 10.69 -8.63
CA ALA A 188 -12.96 11.77 -9.57
C ALA A 188 -11.98 12.95 -9.39
N ASN A 189 -11.57 13.57 -10.50
CA ASN A 189 -10.61 14.69 -10.53
C ASN A 189 -11.00 15.88 -9.63
N ASN A 190 -12.30 16.08 -9.39
CA ASN A 190 -12.83 17.17 -8.57
C ASN A 190 -13.03 16.80 -7.09
N PHE A 191 -12.74 15.56 -6.70
CA PHE A 191 -12.95 15.10 -5.33
C PHE A 191 -11.91 15.71 -4.39
N LYS A 192 -12.36 16.18 -3.23
CA LYS A 192 -11.49 16.80 -2.22
C LYS A 192 -10.89 15.73 -1.32
N LEU A 193 -9.57 15.55 -1.42
CA LEU A 193 -8.80 14.62 -0.60
C LEU A 193 -8.12 15.34 0.57
N LYS A 194 -7.82 14.58 1.64
CA LYS A 194 -7.05 15.08 2.78
C LYS A 194 -5.61 15.43 2.35
N PRO A 195 -4.95 16.43 2.98
CA PRO A 195 -3.59 16.85 2.63
C PRO A 195 -2.57 15.72 2.58
N ASN A 196 -2.60 14.81 3.57
CA ASN A 196 -1.69 13.66 3.67
C ASN A 196 -1.80 12.69 2.49
N VAL A 197 -2.91 12.69 1.76
CA VAL A 197 -3.12 11.86 0.56
C VAL A 197 -2.72 12.64 -0.69
N ILE A 198 -3.33 13.80 -0.91
CA ILE A 198 -3.18 14.56 -2.17
C ILE A 198 -1.77 15.13 -2.39
N GLU A 199 -1.05 15.45 -1.31
CA GLU A 199 0.28 16.06 -1.40
C GLU A 199 1.41 15.03 -1.51
N TYR A 200 1.16 13.79 -1.08
CA TYR A 200 2.21 12.79 -0.88
C TYR A 200 2.05 11.54 -1.73
N GLU A 201 0.83 11.08 -1.96
CA GLU A 201 0.57 9.87 -2.75
C GLU A 201 0.51 10.17 -4.25
N PRO A 202 0.93 9.24 -5.12
CA PRO A 202 0.97 9.46 -6.56
C PRO A 202 -0.44 9.69 -7.11
N LYS A 203 -0.63 10.80 -7.83
CA LYS A 203 -1.94 11.18 -8.38
C LYS A 203 -2.48 10.14 -9.35
N GLU A 204 -1.58 9.49 -10.09
CA GLU A 204 -1.86 8.43 -11.04
C GLU A 204 -2.43 7.17 -10.38
N ALA A 205 -2.18 6.97 -9.07
CA ALA A 205 -2.78 5.87 -8.29
C ALA A 205 -4.06 6.28 -7.55
N LEU A 206 -4.47 7.56 -7.65
CA LEU A 206 -5.66 8.08 -6.98
C LEU A 206 -6.77 8.37 -7.99
N PHE A 207 -6.48 9.15 -9.02
CA PHE A 207 -7.50 9.75 -9.89
C PHE A 207 -7.81 8.90 -11.11
N GLY A 208 -9.07 8.47 -11.22
CA GLY A 208 -9.58 7.61 -12.28
C GLY A 208 -10.16 8.36 -13.48
N GLY A 209 -10.16 9.70 -13.46
CA GLY A 209 -10.70 10.56 -14.52
C GLY A 209 -11.69 11.61 -14.02
N ASN A 210 -12.51 12.14 -14.93
CA ASN A 210 -13.48 13.19 -14.59
C ASN A 210 -14.55 12.67 -13.64
N ARG A 211 -15.02 11.44 -13.87
CA ARG A 211 -15.97 10.74 -13.00
C ARG A 211 -15.28 9.78 -12.03
N GLY A 212 -14.08 9.32 -12.35
CA GLY A 212 -13.34 8.31 -11.59
C GLY A 212 -13.60 6.88 -12.08
N ASP A 213 -14.56 6.66 -12.98
CA ASP A 213 -14.92 5.32 -13.47
C ASP A 213 -14.33 4.98 -14.85
N GLU A 214 -13.57 5.90 -15.44
CA GLU A 214 -13.07 5.77 -16.81
C GLU A 214 -12.06 4.63 -16.94
N LEU A 215 -11.10 4.52 -16.02
CA LEU A 215 -10.15 3.41 -16.04
C LEU A 215 -10.82 2.07 -15.76
N LEU A 216 -11.79 2.04 -14.83
CA LEU A 216 -12.56 0.84 -14.53
C LEU A 216 -13.33 0.35 -15.77
N LYS A 217 -13.95 1.26 -16.53
CA LYS A 217 -14.60 0.92 -17.80
C LYS A 217 -13.62 0.33 -18.80
N GLN A 218 -12.42 0.90 -18.92
CA GLN A 218 -11.39 0.37 -19.82
C GLN A 218 -11.00 -1.05 -19.41
N ILE A 219 -10.73 -1.29 -18.12
CA ILE A 219 -10.38 -2.63 -17.59
C ILE A 219 -11.48 -3.66 -17.91
N VAL A 220 -12.75 -3.29 -17.75
CA VAL A 220 -13.89 -4.17 -18.08
C VAL A 220 -13.91 -4.52 -19.56
N LEU A 221 -13.69 -3.53 -20.45
CA LEU A 221 -13.67 -3.74 -21.90
C LEU A 221 -12.48 -4.63 -22.32
N ASP A 222 -11.28 -4.34 -21.84
CA ASP A 222 -10.06 -5.11 -22.14
C ASP A 222 -10.19 -6.56 -21.67
N SER A 223 -10.74 -6.75 -20.46
CA SER A 223 -10.97 -8.08 -19.90
C SER A 223 -11.98 -8.87 -20.73
N LYS A 224 -13.05 -8.20 -21.20
CA LYS A 224 -14.05 -8.82 -22.08
C LYS A 224 -13.47 -9.20 -23.43
N GLU A 225 -12.69 -8.32 -24.06
CA GLU A 225 -12.05 -8.58 -25.35
C GLU A 225 -11.09 -9.77 -25.28
N ARG A 226 -10.37 -9.91 -24.16
CA ARG A 226 -9.47 -11.03 -23.90
C ARG A 226 -10.16 -12.32 -23.45
N GLY A 227 -11.49 -12.32 -23.30
CA GLY A 227 -12.24 -13.50 -22.85
C GLY A 227 -11.95 -13.91 -21.40
N VAL A 228 -11.52 -12.96 -20.56
CA VAL A 228 -11.25 -13.18 -19.14
C VAL A 228 -12.54 -13.65 -18.46
N LYS A 229 -12.48 -14.81 -17.78
CA LYS A 229 -13.65 -15.41 -17.13
C LYS A 229 -14.10 -14.63 -15.89
N TYR A 230 -13.15 -14.13 -15.11
CA TYR A 230 -13.40 -13.41 -13.87
C TYR A 230 -12.64 -12.08 -13.83
N LEU A 231 -13.35 -10.99 -13.53
CA LEU A 231 -12.77 -9.69 -13.24
C LEU A 231 -13.18 -9.28 -11.83
N ALA A 232 -12.20 -8.98 -10.98
CA ALA A 232 -12.42 -8.46 -9.64
C ALA A 232 -11.72 -7.11 -9.49
N CYS A 233 -12.50 -6.04 -9.30
CA CYS A 233 -11.97 -4.69 -9.14
C CYS A 233 -12.47 -4.05 -7.84
N GLU A 234 -11.59 -3.35 -7.13
CA GLU A 234 -11.99 -2.37 -6.13
C GLU A 234 -12.58 -1.13 -6.82
N MET A 235 -13.58 -0.51 -6.19
CA MET A 235 -14.22 0.71 -6.67
C MET A 235 -14.74 1.53 -5.48
N GLY A 236 -14.84 2.85 -5.67
CA GLY A 236 -15.38 3.80 -4.69
C GLY A 236 -16.87 4.06 -4.77
#